data_AF-A0A7K2W816-F1
#
_entry.id   AF-A0A7K2W816-F1
#
_cell.length_a   1.000
_cell.length_b   1.000
_cell.length_c   1.000
_cell.angle_alpha   90.00
_cell.angle_beta   90.00
_cell.angle_gamma   90.00
#
_symmetry.space_group_name_H-M   'P 1'
#
loop_
_entity.id
_entity.type
_entity.pdbx_description
1 polymer ?
#
loop_
_entity_poly.entity_id
_entity_poly.type
_entity_poly.pdbx_seq_one_letter_code
_entity_poly.pdbx_strand_id
1 'polypeptide(L)' 'MIRHWAAVEGDLSREHHVTAAELASMSTRRFLVLIGDLSDQARFPRAWQRTPRRADSPEEIARITGLPAQ' A
#
# COMPACT_ATOMS: atom_id res chain seq x y z
N MET A 1 9.04 -2.92 3.74
CA MET A 1 9.06 -2.03 4.91
C MET A 1 8.34 -0.74 4.54
N ILE A 2 7.18 -0.46 5.15
CA ILE A 2 6.39 0.75 4.84
C ILE A 2 7.12 1.94 5.46
N ARG A 3 7.65 2.85 4.63
CA ARG A 3 8.41 4.02 5.09
C ARG A 3 7.52 5.20 5.49
N HIS A 4 6.22 5.10 5.25
CA HIS A 4 5.26 6.20 5.36
C HIS A 4 4.03 5.78 6.18
N TRP A 5 4.24 5.33 7.42
CA TRP A 5 3.16 4.80 8.27
C TRP A 5 2.08 5.84 8.60
N ALA A 6 2.45 7.07 8.97
CA ALA A 6 1.51 8.16 9.22
C ALA A 6 0.57 8.44 8.03
N ALA A 7 1.08 8.15 6.85
CA ALA A 7 0.38 8.31 5.61
C ALA A 7 -0.71 7.21 5.50
N VAL A 8 -0.32 5.94 5.66
CA VAL A 8 -1.26 4.80 5.65
C VAL A 8 -2.34 4.94 6.72
N GLU A 9 -1.98 5.41 7.91
CA GLU A 9 -2.94 5.76 8.99
C GLU A 9 -3.95 6.82 8.54
N GLY A 10 -3.49 7.87 7.86
CA GLY A 10 -4.36 8.93 7.33
C GLY A 10 -5.33 8.45 6.26
N ASP A 11 -4.96 7.49 5.42
CA ASP A 11 -5.87 6.93 4.40
C ASP A 11 -6.94 6.04 5.04
N LEU A 12 -6.52 5.13 5.92
CA LEU A 12 -7.43 4.23 6.62
C LEU A 12 -8.39 4.99 7.55
N SER A 13 -7.94 6.08 8.17
CA SER A 13 -8.79 6.96 8.97
C SER A 13 -9.82 7.70 8.12
N ARG A 14 -9.42 8.20 6.94
CA ARG A 14 -10.33 8.95 6.06
C ARG A 14 -11.40 8.08 5.41
N GLU A 15 -11.05 6.89 4.92
CA GLU A 15 -11.98 6.06 4.15
C GLU A 15 -12.68 4.97 4.96
N HIS A 16 -12.00 4.42 5.97
CA HIS A 16 -12.53 3.32 6.76
C HIS A 16 -12.75 3.70 8.23
N HIS A 17 -12.52 4.97 8.60
CA HIS A 17 -12.67 5.48 9.96
C HIS A 17 -11.87 4.69 11.00
N VAL A 18 -10.76 4.09 10.59
CA VAL A 18 -9.87 3.31 11.47
C VAL A 18 -8.97 4.25 12.25
N THR A 19 -8.99 4.12 13.57
CA THR A 19 -8.08 4.83 14.48
C THR A 19 -6.69 4.17 14.52
N ALA A 20 -5.67 4.91 14.98
CA ALA A 20 -4.33 4.36 15.14
C ALA A 20 -4.29 3.16 16.13
N ALA A 21 -5.11 3.18 17.18
CA ALA A 21 -5.18 2.08 18.15
C ALA A 21 -5.82 0.81 17.56
N GLU A 22 -6.87 0.98 16.75
CA GLU A 22 -7.48 -0.15 16.02
C GLU A 22 -6.54 -0.70 14.96
N LEU A 23 -5.80 0.16 14.26
CA LEU A 23 -4.80 -0.26 13.30
C LEU A 23 -3.66 -1.06 13.96
N ALA A 24 -3.17 -0.60 15.10
CA ALA A 24 -2.08 -1.28 15.83
C ALA A 24 -2.48 -2.67 16.37
N SER A 25 -3.76 -2.87 16.67
CA SER A 25 -4.31 -4.16 17.13
C SER A 25 -4.87 -5.03 15.99
N MET A 26 -4.86 -4.53 14.75
CA MET A 26 -5.46 -5.18 13.60
C MET A 26 -4.66 -6.40 13.16
N SER A 27 -5.36 -7.49 12.81
CA SER A 27 -4.70 -8.62 12.15
C SER A 27 -4.18 -8.23 10.77
N THR A 28 -3.04 -8.81 10.38
CA THR A 28 -2.46 -8.59 9.04
C THR A 28 -3.46 -8.87 7.92
N ARG A 29 -4.30 -9.90 8.08
CA ARG A 29 -5.35 -10.23 7.10
C ARG A 29 -6.36 -9.10 6.93
N ARG A 30 -6.87 -8.54 8.03
CA ARG A 30 -7.85 -7.45 7.99
C ARG A 30 -7.20 -6.18 7.42
N PHE A 31 -5.96 -5.89 7.81
CA PHE A 31 -5.20 -4.77 7.28
C PHE A 31 -5.08 -4.83 5.75
N LEU A 32 -4.67 -5.98 5.20
CA LEU A 32 -4.52 -6.15 3.75
C LEU A 32 -5.85 -6.00 3.00
N VAL A 33 -6.97 -6.43 3.59
CA VAL A 33 -8.30 -6.25 2.99
C VAL A 33 -8.65 -4.76 2.89
N LEU A 34 -8.51 -4.00 3.98
CA LEU A 34 -8.86 -2.56 3.98
C LEU A 34 -7.96 -1.78 3.03
N ILE A 35 -6.67 -2.05 3.05
CA ILE A 35 -5.73 -1.46 2.11
C ILE A 35 -6.08 -1.80 0.65
N GLY A 36 -6.53 -3.02 0.40
CA GLY A 36 -7.02 -3.46 -0.92
C GLY A 36 -8.35 -2.84 -1.33
N ASP A 37 -9.11 -2.28 -0.41
CA ASP A 37 -10.42 -1.65 -0.65
C ASP A 37 -10.34 -0.11 -0.74
N LEU A 38 -9.20 0.47 -0.37
CA LEU A 38 -8.96 1.92 -0.51
C LEU A 38 -9.23 2.39 -1.95
N SER A 39 -9.89 3.54 -2.10
CA SER A 39 -10.15 4.13 -3.41
C SER A 39 -8.83 4.53 -4.09
N ASP A 40 -8.82 4.56 -5.43
CA ASP A 40 -7.62 4.97 -6.17
C ASP A 40 -7.20 6.43 -5.91
N GLN A 41 -8.09 7.25 -5.34
CA GLN A 41 -7.78 8.62 -4.91
C GLN A 41 -7.22 8.69 -3.48
N ALA A 42 -7.59 7.76 -2.60
CA ALA A 42 -7.00 7.67 -1.28
C ALA A 42 -5.66 6.94 -1.30
N ARG A 43 -5.53 5.86 -2.06
CA ARG A 43 -4.28 5.12 -2.21
C ARG A 43 -3.16 6.06 -2.62
N PHE A 44 -2.30 6.40 -1.67
CA PHE A 44 -1.09 7.19 -1.86
C PHE A 44 -0.64 7.30 -3.32
N PRO A 45 -0.96 8.41 -4.00
CA PRO A 45 -0.57 8.58 -5.40
C PRO A 45 0.95 8.43 -5.59
N ARG A 46 1.75 8.64 -4.53
CA ARG A 46 3.23 8.51 -4.57
C ARG A 46 3.81 7.27 -3.88
N ALA A 47 3.13 6.67 -2.91
CA ALA A 47 3.65 5.51 -2.18
C ALA A 47 3.15 4.18 -2.77
N TRP A 48 1.94 4.17 -3.34
CA TRP A 48 1.39 2.97 -3.98
C TRP A 48 1.96 2.77 -5.39
N GLN A 49 2.26 3.85 -6.14
CA GLN A 49 3.00 3.77 -7.40
C GLN A 49 4.39 3.12 -7.27
N ARG A 50 5.01 3.21 -6.09
CA ARG A 50 6.32 2.63 -5.79
C ARG A 50 6.26 1.26 -5.12
N THR A 51 5.08 0.80 -4.74
CA THR A 51 4.90 -0.53 -4.17
C THR A 51 4.60 -1.47 -5.33
N PRO A 52 5.46 -2.45 -5.65
CA PRO A 52 5.23 -3.34 -6.78
C PRO A 52 3.91 -4.09 -6.55
N ARG A 53 2.89 -3.75 -7.33
CA ARG A 53 1.71 -4.60 -7.48
C ARG A 53 2.24 -5.77 -8.30
N ARG A 54 2.46 -6.91 -7.63
CA ARG A 54 2.82 -8.22 -8.18
C ARG A 54 3.11 -8.15 -9.69
N ALA A 55 4.37 -7.92 -10.02
CA ALA A 55 4.81 -7.91 -11.41
C ALA A 55 4.94 -9.37 -11.84
N ASP A 56 4.11 -9.78 -12.78
CA ASP A 56 4.04 -11.16 -13.24
C ASP A 56 5.07 -11.44 -14.35
N SER A 57 5.83 -10.41 -14.77
CA SER A 57 6.93 -10.54 -15.73
C SER A 57 8.21 -9.81 -15.29
N PRO A 58 9.40 -10.35 -15.62
CA PRO A 58 10.70 -9.71 -15.36
C PRO A 58 10.84 -8.31 -15.97
N GLU A 59 10.22 -8.06 -17.12
CA GLU A 59 10.27 -6.76 -17.80
C GLU A 59 9.47 -5.67 -17.05
N GLU A 60 8.36 -6.06 -16.43
CA GLU A 60 7.55 -5.18 -15.60
C GLU A 60 8.29 -4.83 -14.29
N ILE A 61 8.98 -5.82 -13.68
CA ILE A 61 9.88 -5.59 -12.54
C ILE A 61 10.97 -4.58 -12.90
N ALA A 62 11.62 -4.76 -14.04
CA ALA A 62 12.70 -3.89 -14.49
C ALA A 62 12.23 -2.44 -14.71
N ARG A 63 11.06 -2.26 -15.33
CA ARG A 63 10.47 -0.93 -15.57
C ARG A 63 10.09 -0.21 -14.28
N ILE A 64 9.56 -0.94 -13.30
CA ILE A 64 9.12 -0.38 -12.01
C ILE A 64 10.33 -0.09 -11.10
N THR A 65 11.34 -0.97 -11.10
CA THR A 65 12.47 -0.89 -10.16
C THR A 65 13.69 -0.15 -10.71
N GLY A 66 13.81 0.01 -12.03
CA GLY A 66 15.01 0.53 -12.69
C GLY A 66 16.20 -0.44 -12.68
N LEU A 67 16.00 -1.67 -12.21
CA LEU A 67 16.98 -2.75 -12.26
C LEU A 67 16.87 -3.50 -13.59
N PRO A 68 17.95 -4.09 -14.12
CA PRO A 68 17.87 -4.88 -15.36
C PRO A 68 16.97 -6.12 -15.16
N ALA A 69 16.17 -6.44 -16.19
CA ALA A 69 15.41 -7.70 -16.23
C ALA A 69 16.40 -8.87 -16.30
N GLN A 70 16.20 -9.88 -15.45
CA GLN A 70 16.94 -11.14 -15.45
C GLN A 70 16.07 -12.26 -16.02
#